data_AF-A0A959LZC9-F1
#
_entry.id   AF-A0A959LZC9-F1
#
_cell.length_a   1.000
_cell.length_b   1.000
_cell.length_c   1.000
_cell.angle_alpha   90.00
_cell.angle_beta   90.00
_cell.angle_gamma   90.00
#
_symmetry.space_group_name_H-M   'P 1'
#
loop_
_entity.id
_entity.type
_entity.pdbx_description
1 polymer ?
#
loop_
_entity_poly.entity_id
_entity_poly.type
_entity_poly.pdbx_seq_one_letter_code
_entity_poly.pdbx_strand_id
1 'polypeptide(L)'
;MALFQKSVLNKFLREVDDKLIAEKYSIFSSYFLNLEIQQNIRDSKEEQFQEGFLRELFVNVLGYTINPNPNYNLTTELKNETGARKADGAIMVGGKAIGVIELKSTTTKDLESI
;
A
#
# COMPACT_ATOMS: atom_id res chain seq x y z
N MET A 1 17.63 -5.67 -12.70
CA MET A 1 18.47 -5.84 -11.49
C MET A 1 17.54 -6.04 -10.29
N ALA A 2 17.88 -6.90 -9.34
CA ALA A 2 17.08 -7.03 -8.13
C ALA A 2 17.29 -5.79 -7.24
N LEU A 3 16.22 -5.25 -6.65
CA LEU A 3 16.27 -4.10 -5.72
C LEU A 3 17.16 -4.36 -4.50
N PHE A 4 17.26 -5.61 -4.06
CA PHE A 4 18.02 -6.01 -2.89
C PHE A 4 18.96 -7.19 -3.18
N GLN A 5 20.09 -7.22 -2.47
CA GLN A 5 21.00 -8.37 -2.48
C GLN A 5 20.35 -9.58 -1.78
N LYS A 6 20.60 -10.80 -2.29
CA LYS A 6 20.05 -12.04 -1.73
C LYS A 6 20.43 -12.26 -0.25
N SER A 7 21.65 -11.91 0.13
CA SER A 7 22.13 -12.00 1.51
C SER A 7 21.33 -11.11 2.46
N VAL A 8 21.03 -9.88 2.03
CA VAL A 8 20.20 -8.92 2.77
C VAL A 8 18.78 -9.46 2.90
N LEU A 9 18.17 -9.91 1.80
CA LEU A 9 16.82 -10.48 1.82
C LEU A 9 16.71 -11.68 2.78
N ASN A 10 17.63 -12.64 2.67
CA ASN A 10 17.62 -13.84 3.51
C ASN A 10 17.83 -13.53 5.00
N LYS A 11 18.57 -12.47 5.33
CA LYS A 11 18.72 -12.01 6.71
C LYS A 11 17.37 -11.57 7.27
N PHE A 12 16.70 -10.63 6.59
CA PHE A 12 15.43 -10.10 7.06
C PHE A 12 14.33 -11.17 7.09
N LEU A 13 14.26 -12.06 6.09
CA LEU A 13 13.26 -13.14 6.06
C LEU A 13 13.37 -14.08 7.27
N ARG A 14 14.57 -14.31 7.80
CA ARG A 14 14.79 -15.15 9.00
C ARG A 14 14.41 -14.45 10.31
N GLU A 15 14.32 -13.12 10.30
CA GLU A 15 13.99 -12.31 11.48
C GLU A 15 12.48 -12.05 11.58
N VAL A 16 11.69 -12.40 10.57
CA VAL A 16 10.23 -12.23 10.60
C VAL A 16 9.58 -13.34 11.43
N ASP A 17 8.66 -12.97 12.31
CA ASP A 17 7.88 -13.90 13.12
C ASP A 17 6.83 -14.62 12.26
N ASP A 18 6.96 -15.95 12.14
CA ASP A 18 6.03 -16.81 11.40
C ASP A 18 4.58 -16.67 11.88
N LYS A 19 4.35 -16.43 13.18
CA LYS A 19 3.00 -16.25 13.71
C LYS A 19 2.38 -14.95 13.21
N LEU A 20 3.17 -13.87 13.22
CA LEU A 20 2.75 -12.58 12.69
C LEU A 20 2.44 -12.69 11.20
N ILE A 21 3.27 -13.40 10.42
CA ILE A 21 3.00 -13.64 8.99
C ILE A 21 1.68 -14.38 8.81
N ALA A 22 1.46 -15.48 9.56
CA ALA A 22 0.24 -16.26 9.44
C ALA A 22 -1.01 -15.44 9.79
N GLU A 23 -0.94 -14.62 10.83
CA GLU A 23 -2.02 -13.70 11.22
C GLU A 23 -2.31 -12.67 10.12
N LYS A 24 -1.28 -11.97 9.65
CA LYS A 24 -1.45 -10.95 8.60
C LYS A 24 -1.89 -11.54 7.27
N TYR A 25 -1.41 -12.73 6.92
CA TYR A 25 -1.86 -13.46 5.74
C TYR A 25 -3.30 -13.93 5.87
N SER A 26 -3.77 -14.27 7.07
CA SER A 26 -5.17 -14.59 7.32
C SER A 26 -6.08 -13.37 7.09
N ILE A 27 -5.69 -12.20 7.59
CA ILE A 27 -6.38 -10.92 7.36
C ILE A 27 -6.40 -10.58 5.86
N PHE A 28 -5.25 -10.71 5.19
CA PHE A 28 -5.16 -10.51 3.75
C PHE A 28 -6.13 -11.47 3.01
N SER A 29 -6.12 -12.74 3.37
CA SER A 29 -6.91 -13.78 2.71
C SER A 29 -8.41 -13.56 2.91
N SER A 30 -8.84 -13.18 4.11
CA SER A 30 -10.26 -12.96 4.40
C SER A 30 -10.86 -11.81 3.59
N TYR A 31 -10.05 -10.80 3.24
CA TYR A 31 -10.47 -9.67 2.43
C TYR A 31 -10.21 -9.89 0.93
N PHE A 32 -8.94 -10.06 0.54
CA PHE A 32 -8.54 -10.06 -0.87
C PHE A 32 -8.81 -11.38 -1.60
N LEU A 33 -9.02 -12.50 -0.89
CA LEU A 33 -9.42 -13.77 -1.51
C LEU A 33 -10.93 -14.03 -1.42
N ASN A 34 -11.70 -13.11 -0.84
CA ASN A 34 -13.16 -13.18 -0.86
C ASN A 34 -13.67 -12.83 -2.27
N LEU A 35 -14.38 -13.78 -2.89
CA LEU A 35 -14.85 -13.65 -4.28
C LEU A 35 -15.87 -12.53 -4.48
N GLU A 36 -16.73 -12.27 -3.50
CA GLU A 36 -17.71 -11.17 -3.57
C GLU A 36 -17.01 -9.81 -3.48
N ILE A 37 -16.05 -9.68 -2.57
CA ILE A 37 -15.22 -8.46 -2.45
C ILE A 37 -14.44 -8.23 -3.74
N GLN A 38 -13.80 -9.27 -4.29
CA GLN A 38 -13.10 -9.14 -5.57
C GLN A 38 -14.02 -8.68 -6.70
N GLN A 39 -15.24 -9.21 -6.78
CA GLN A 39 -16.19 -8.81 -7.81
C GLN A 39 -16.61 -7.34 -7.63
N ASN A 40 -16.93 -6.92 -6.40
CA ASN A 40 -17.25 -5.54 -6.09
C ASN A 40 -16.10 -4.58 -6.43
N ILE A 41 -14.85 -4.96 -6.18
CA ILE A 41 -13.67 -4.18 -6.55
C ILE A 41 -13.55 -4.06 -8.07
N ARG A 42 -13.77 -5.15 -8.82
CA ARG A 42 -13.73 -5.14 -10.30
C ARG A 42 -14.80 -4.26 -10.91
N ASP A 43 -15.96 -4.18 -10.27
CA ASP A 43 -17.09 -3.37 -10.71
C ASP A 43 -17.00 -1.90 -10.25
N SER A 44 -16.04 -1.58 -9.38
CA SER A 44 -15.80 -0.23 -8.85
C SER A 44 -14.85 0.58 -9.75
N LYS A 45 -15.05 1.90 -9.77
CA LYS A 45 -14.06 2.84 -10.34
C LYS A 45 -12.84 2.96 -9.44
N GLU A 46 -11.71 3.38 -10.02
CA GLU A 46 -10.44 3.57 -9.29
C GLU A 46 -10.64 4.49 -8.09
N GLU A 47 -11.28 5.64 -8.28
CA GLU A 47 -11.50 6.64 -7.23
C GLU A 47 -12.39 6.12 -6.08
N GLN A 48 -13.20 5.09 -6.32
CA GLN A 48 -14.07 4.50 -5.30
C GLN A 48 -13.32 3.53 -4.38
N PHE A 49 -12.25 2.89 -4.88
CA PHE A 49 -11.53 1.87 -4.13
C PHE A 49 -10.09 2.27 -3.75
N GLN A 50 -9.57 3.36 -4.30
CA GLN A 50 -8.20 3.83 -4.05
C GLN A 50 -7.86 3.96 -2.55
N GLU A 51 -8.69 4.66 -1.77
CA GLU A 51 -8.51 4.76 -0.31
C GLU A 51 -8.73 3.41 0.37
N GLY A 52 -9.73 2.64 -0.09
CA GLY A 52 -10.02 1.30 0.42
C GLY A 52 -8.81 0.37 0.32
N PHE A 53 -8.10 0.38 -0.81
CA PHE A 53 -6.87 -0.39 -0.98
C PHE A 53 -5.79 -0.02 0.05
N LEU A 54 -5.59 1.29 0.31
CA LEU A 54 -4.64 1.75 1.32
C LEU A 54 -5.04 1.28 2.73
N ARG A 55 -6.32 1.32 3.07
CA ARG A 55 -6.81 0.83 4.36
C ARG A 55 -6.64 -0.68 4.50
N GLU A 56 -7.04 -1.44 3.49
CA GLU A 56 -7.09 -2.90 3.61
C GLU A 56 -5.71 -3.53 3.50
N LEU A 57 -4.84 -3.01 2.64
CA LEU A 57 -3.48 -3.53 2.53
C LEU A 57 -2.52 -2.84 3.51
N PHE A 58 -2.37 -1.51 3.43
CA PHE A 58 -1.32 -0.85 4.19
C PHE A 58 -1.67 -0.75 5.68
N VAL A 59 -2.92 -0.45 6.04
CA VAL A 59 -3.30 -0.35 7.46
C VAL A 59 -3.53 -1.73 8.06
N ASN A 60 -4.49 -2.50 7.55
CA ASN A 60 -4.94 -3.74 8.19
C ASN A 60 -3.89 -4.86 8.12
N VAL A 61 -3.25 -5.04 6.96
CA VAL A 61 -2.25 -6.11 6.75
C VAL A 61 -0.85 -5.64 7.14
N LEU A 62 -0.37 -4.51 6.63
CA LEU A 62 1.02 -4.07 6.83
C LEU A 62 1.24 -3.21 8.08
N GLY A 63 0.18 -2.79 8.79
CA GLY A 63 0.29 -2.10 10.08
C GLY A 63 0.64 -0.61 10.00
N TYR A 64 0.43 0.05 8.87
CA TYR A 64 0.55 1.50 8.76
C TYR A 64 -0.59 2.20 9.50
N THR A 65 -0.36 3.44 9.92
CA THR A 65 -1.37 4.32 10.51
C THR A 65 -1.67 5.42 9.50
N ILE A 66 -2.91 5.47 9.02
CA ILE A 66 -3.36 6.46 8.03
C ILE A 66 -3.87 7.74 8.68
N ASN A 67 -3.56 8.90 8.10
CA ASN A 67 -4.16 10.21 8.42
C ASN A 67 -5.71 10.10 8.34
N PRO A 68 -6.51 10.62 9.31
CA PRO A 68 -6.18 11.52 10.42
C PRO A 68 -5.90 10.88 11.77
N ASN A 69 -5.55 9.58 11.80
CA ASN A 69 -5.20 8.97 13.07
C ASN A 69 -3.91 9.60 13.64
N PRO A 70 -3.81 9.78 14.98
CA PRO A 70 -2.61 10.31 15.61
C PRO A 70 -1.37 9.50 15.26
N ASN A 71 -0.23 10.17 15.09
CA ASN A 71 1.05 9.56 14.72
C ASN A 71 1.00 8.76 13.41
N TYR A 72 0.21 9.21 12.43
CA TYR A 72 0.14 8.58 11.12
C TYR A 72 1.52 8.51 10.44
N ASN A 73 1.75 7.42 9.74
CA ASN A 73 2.91 7.19 8.88
C ASN A 73 2.50 6.90 7.42
N LEU A 74 1.20 7.04 7.12
CA LEU A 74 0.61 6.97 5.78
C LEU A 74 -0.37 8.14 5.62
N THR A 75 -0.31 8.86 4.51
CA THR A 75 -1.31 9.88 4.14
C THR A 75 -1.76 9.67 2.72
N THR A 76 -2.97 10.12 2.40
CA THR A 76 -3.45 10.24 1.03
C THR A 76 -3.12 11.63 0.48
N GLU A 77 -3.20 11.79 -0.85
CA GLU A 77 -3.16 13.07 -1.57
C GLU A 77 -2.00 14.02 -1.21
N LEU A 78 -0.78 13.49 -1.05
CA LEU A 78 0.39 14.34 -0.80
C LEU A 78 0.76 15.12 -2.07
N LYS A 79 0.76 16.45 -1.99
CA LYS A 79 1.27 17.33 -3.06
C LYS A 79 2.80 17.27 -3.09
N ASN A 80 3.37 17.14 -4.28
CA ASN A 80 4.82 17.29 -4.48
C ASN A 80 5.28 18.71 -4.12
N GLU A 81 6.45 18.85 -3.49
CA GLU A 81 7.02 20.14 -3.07
C GLU A 81 7.28 21.09 -4.26
N THR A 82 7.46 20.55 -5.48
CA THR A 82 7.82 21.29 -6.69
C THR A 82 6.76 21.24 -7.80
N GLY A 83 5.61 20.58 -7.59
CA GLY A 83 4.63 20.37 -8.65
C GLY A 83 3.17 20.26 -8.18
N ALA A 84 2.23 20.43 -9.10
CA ALA A 84 0.79 20.34 -8.82
C ALA A 84 0.25 18.90 -8.74
N ARG A 85 1.09 17.89 -9.02
CA ARG A 85 0.70 16.47 -8.98
C ARG A 85 0.63 15.98 -7.53
N LYS A 86 -0.42 15.20 -7.24
CA LYS A 86 -0.66 14.55 -5.95
C LYS A 86 -0.38 13.06 -6.12
N ALA A 87 0.27 12.45 -5.15
CA ALA A 87 0.34 11.00 -5.06
C ALA A 87 -0.91 10.44 -4.37
N ASP A 88 -1.32 9.23 -4.76
CA ASP A 88 -2.47 8.54 -4.19
C ASP A 88 -2.27 8.20 -2.70
N GLY A 89 -1.03 7.83 -2.36
CA GLY A 89 -0.58 7.69 -0.98
C GLY A 89 0.87 8.10 -0.81
N ALA A 90 1.26 8.41 0.43
CA ALA A 90 2.64 8.70 0.80
C ALA A 90 3.00 8.10 2.15
N ILE A 91 4.16 7.45 2.20
CA ILE A 91 4.75 6.88 3.42
C ILE A 91 5.60 7.95 4.10
N MET A 92 5.30 8.23 5.36
CA MET A 92 5.88 9.31 6.13
C MET A 92 6.78 8.80 7.25
N VAL A 93 8.00 9.32 7.35
CA VAL A 93 8.92 9.08 8.46
C VAL A 93 9.47 10.42 8.94
N GLY A 94 9.29 10.73 10.24
CA GLY A 94 9.73 12.00 10.83
C GLY A 94 9.10 13.24 10.16
N GLY A 95 7.84 13.12 9.71
CA GLY A 95 7.13 14.19 9.00
C GLY A 95 7.54 14.40 7.54
N LYS A 96 8.45 13.58 7.00
CA LYS A 96 8.89 13.64 5.61
C LYS A 96 8.41 12.44 4.82
N ALA A 97 8.00 12.66 3.58
CA ALA A 97 7.67 11.57 2.67
C ALA A 97 8.94 10.85 2.23
N ILE A 98 9.00 9.54 2.44
CA ILE A 98 10.12 8.68 2.02
C ILE A 98 9.75 7.74 0.87
N GLY A 99 8.47 7.65 0.57
CA GLY A 99 7.94 6.84 -0.52
C GLY A 99 6.55 7.33 -0.92
N VAL A 100 6.24 7.18 -2.20
CA VAL A 100 4.93 7.50 -2.77
C VAL A 100 4.29 6.22 -3.29
N ILE A 101 2.97 6.18 -3.22
CA ILE A 101 2.13 5.10 -3.74
C ILE A 101 1.31 5.73 -4.85
N GLU A 102 1.40 5.14 -6.03
CA GLU A 102 0.56 5.46 -7.18
C GLU A 102 -0.22 4.20 -7.53
N LEU A 103 -1.53 4.32 -7.57
CA LEU A 103 -2.46 3.27 -7.93
C LEU A 103 -2.91 3.52 -9.37
N LYS A 104 -3.11 2.43 -10.11
CA LYS A 104 -3.57 2.47 -11.50
C LYS A 104 -4.53 1.33 -11.75
N SER A 105 -5.48 1.58 -12.64
CA SER A 105 -6.30 0.54 -13.24
C SER A 105 -5.43 -0.53 -13.91
N THR A 106 -5.91 -1.78 -13.91
CA THR A 106 -5.24 -2.89 -14.61
C THR A 106 -5.30 -2.77 -16.13
N THR A 107 -6.06 -1.81 -16.66
CA THR A 107 -6.16 -1.46 -18.08
C THR A 107 -5.04 -0.54 -18.55
N THR A 108 -4.48 0.30 -17.67
CA THR A 108 -3.38 1.22 -18.00
C THR A 108 -2.09 0.69 -17.40
N LYS A 109 -1.25 0.04 -18.23
CA LYS A 109 0.00 -0.60 -17.77
C LYS A 109 1.20 0.34 -17.72
N ASP A 110 1.06 1.55 -18.24
CA ASP A 110 2.14 2.51 -18.36
C ASP A 110 2.13 3.48 -17.16
N LEU A 111 3.20 3.43 -16.38
CA LEU A 111 3.43 4.27 -15.20
C LEU A 111 4.01 5.64 -15.57
N GLU A 112 4.58 5.80 -16.76
CA GLU A 112 5.18 7.06 -17.22
C GLU A 112 4.19 7.95 -17.97
N SER A 113 3.15 7.36 -18.57
CA SER A 113 2.19 8.09 -19.39
C SER A 113 1.06 8.73 -18.58
N ILE A 114 1.37 9.73 -17.75
CA ILE A 114 0.49 10.85 -17.30
C ILE A 114 1.39 11.97 -16.76
#